data_AF-A0A380QDX4-F1
#
_entry.id   AF-A0A380QDX4-F1
#
_cell.length_a   1.000
_cell.length_b   1.000
_cell.length_c   1.000
_cell.angle_alpha   90.00
_cell.angle_beta   90.00
_cell.angle_gamma   90.00
#
_symmetry.space_group_name_H-M   'P 1'
#
loop_
_entity.id
_entity.type
_entity.pdbx_description
1 polymer ?
#
loop_
_entity_poly.entity_id
_entity_poly.type
_entity_poly.pdbx_seq_one_letter_code
_entity_poly.pdbx_strand_id
1 'polypeptide(L)'
;MIPADYGEQVHRVAARFAVLEAALLFGRVVTGWDEQECRDAVQHNFNAWIKEFGTGNKEHQQIIEQTEGFLNAYGLSRFAPLPYDPQSLPIRDLAGYRDKGKHDRDAMVFYTFPAAFEDEIARGFNVKHFAKALAGAGMLTPPASGRGYQRKSPRIDGRQINVYVIQHMPESSQPDE
;
A
#
# COMPACT_ATOMS: atom_id res chain seq x y z
N MET A 1 -16.04 -22.71 3.98
CA MET A 1 -14.57 -22.88 4.08
C MET A 1 -13.93 -21.71 3.34
N ILE A 2 -13.12 -20.89 4.00
CA ILE A 2 -12.63 -19.61 3.45
C ILE A 2 -11.21 -19.82 2.89
N PRO A 3 -10.97 -19.60 1.58
CA PRO A 3 -9.67 -19.67 0.96
C PRO A 3 -8.55 -18.97 1.76
N ALA A 4 -7.39 -19.60 1.85
CA ALA A 4 -6.23 -19.10 2.58
C ALA A 4 -5.57 -17.86 1.94
N ASP A 5 -5.93 -17.55 0.69
CA ASP A 5 -5.41 -16.41 -0.08
C ASP A 5 -6.13 -15.08 0.21
N TYR A 6 -7.10 -15.10 1.14
CA TYR A 6 -7.76 -13.87 1.54
C TYR A 6 -6.94 -13.13 2.60
N GLY A 7 -6.70 -11.83 2.41
CA GLY A 7 -5.86 -11.02 3.29
C GLY A 7 -6.35 -11.00 4.75
N GLU A 8 -5.49 -10.56 5.69
CA GLU A 8 -5.76 -10.50 7.14
C GLU A 8 -7.14 -9.92 7.52
N GLN A 9 -7.64 -8.97 6.73
CA GLN A 9 -8.95 -8.36 6.93
C GLN A 9 -10.10 -9.34 6.72
N VAL A 10 -10.00 -10.23 5.73
CA VAL A 10 -11.00 -11.27 5.47
C VAL A 10 -10.96 -12.34 6.54
N HIS A 11 -9.79 -12.70 7.07
CA HIS A 11 -9.69 -13.62 8.22
C HIS A 11 -10.36 -13.06 9.49
N ARG A 12 -10.26 -11.75 9.74
CA ARG A 12 -11.00 -11.11 10.86
C ARG A 12 -12.52 -11.16 10.65
N VAL A 13 -12.95 -11.02 9.41
CA VAL A 13 -14.38 -11.02 9.06
C VAL A 13 -14.94 -12.45 9.06
N ALA A 14 -14.17 -13.43 8.59
CA ALA A 14 -14.46 -14.86 8.65
C ALA A 14 -14.92 -15.32 10.05
N ALA A 15 -14.20 -14.90 11.09
CA ALA A 15 -14.53 -15.24 12.47
C ALA A 15 -15.92 -14.73 12.89
N ARG A 16 -16.34 -13.55 12.40
CA ARG A 16 -17.67 -12.99 12.68
C ARG A 16 -18.77 -13.76 11.95
N PHE A 17 -18.51 -14.17 10.71
CA PHE A 17 -19.44 -15.01 9.95
C PHE A 17 -19.58 -16.42 10.55
N ALA A 18 -18.52 -16.98 11.12
CA ALA A 18 -18.60 -18.23 11.87
C ALA A 18 -19.50 -18.11 13.12
N VAL A 19 -19.44 -16.99 13.84
CA VAL A 19 -20.35 -16.71 14.96
C VAL A 19 -21.81 -16.57 14.47
N LEU A 20 -22.02 -15.91 13.32
CA LEU A 20 -23.35 -15.81 12.71
C LEU A 20 -23.91 -17.18 12.31
N GLU A 21 -23.09 -18.05 11.73
CA GLU A 21 -23.46 -19.43 11.41
C GLU A 21 -23.87 -20.21 12.66
N ALA A 22 -23.06 -20.14 13.73
CA ALA A 22 -23.38 -20.79 14.98
C ALA A 22 -24.72 -20.28 15.55
N ALA A 23 -24.94 -18.97 15.57
CA ALA A 23 -26.19 -18.37 16.03
C ALA A 23 -27.39 -18.84 15.20
N LEU A 24 -27.25 -18.92 13.87
CA LEU A 24 -28.29 -19.38 12.95
C LEU A 24 -28.62 -20.86 13.17
N LEU A 25 -27.60 -21.69 13.39
CA LEU A 25 -27.76 -23.10 13.74
C LEU A 25 -28.47 -23.30 15.08
N PHE A 26 -28.25 -22.45 16.09
CA PHE A 26 -29.03 -22.49 17.34
C PHE A 26 -30.45 -21.93 17.16
N GLY A 27 -30.63 -20.99 16.23
CA GLY A 27 -31.91 -20.35 15.91
C GLY A 27 -32.82 -21.14 14.98
N ARG A 28 -32.44 -22.36 14.57
CA ARG A 28 -33.21 -23.21 13.63
C ARG A 28 -34.67 -23.41 14.02
N VAL A 29 -34.96 -23.43 15.32
CA VAL A 29 -36.34 -23.54 15.85
C VAL A 29 -37.23 -22.34 15.49
N VAL A 30 -36.64 -21.18 15.22
CA VAL A 30 -37.35 -19.95 14.84
C VAL A 30 -37.45 -19.82 13.32
N THR A 31 -36.37 -20.12 12.59
CA THR A 31 -36.31 -19.96 11.14
C THR A 31 -36.97 -21.11 10.38
N GLY A 32 -37.02 -22.30 10.98
CA GLY A 32 -37.42 -23.54 10.31
C GLY A 32 -36.37 -24.09 9.34
N TRP A 33 -35.18 -23.48 9.29
CA TRP A 33 -34.11 -23.88 8.37
C TRP A 33 -33.35 -25.11 8.85
N ASP A 34 -32.92 -25.94 7.91
CA ASP A 34 -31.94 -26.98 8.17
C ASP A 34 -30.50 -26.44 8.21
N GLU A 35 -29.52 -27.32 8.46
CA GLU A 35 -28.12 -26.91 8.56
C GLU A 35 -27.54 -26.37 7.25
N GLN A 36 -28.00 -26.92 6.13
CA GLN A 36 -27.51 -26.53 4.82
C GLN A 36 -28.06 -25.16 4.43
N GLU A 37 -29.35 -24.92 4.68
CA GLU A 37 -29.98 -23.61 4.47
C GLU A 37 -29.33 -22.53 5.33
N CYS A 38 -28.96 -22.85 6.57
CA CYS A 38 -28.20 -21.94 7.43
C CYS A 38 -26.82 -21.60 6.84
N ARG A 39 -26.08 -22.61 6.37
CA ARG A 39 -24.77 -22.42 5.73
C ARG A 39 -24.88 -21.58 4.46
N ASP A 40 -25.85 -21.86 3.62
CA ASP A 40 -26.05 -21.18 2.35
C ASP A 40 -26.40 -19.70 2.55
N ALA A 41 -27.24 -19.39 3.54
CA ALA A 41 -27.59 -18.02 3.90
C ALA A 41 -26.34 -17.22 4.37
N VAL A 42 -25.52 -17.81 5.24
CA VAL A 42 -24.28 -17.17 5.72
C VAL A 42 -23.28 -17.00 4.59
N GLN A 43 -23.08 -18.03 3.76
CA GLN A 43 -22.16 -17.99 2.63
C GLN A 43 -22.59 -16.96 1.58
N HIS A 44 -23.89 -16.83 1.30
CA HIS A 44 -24.43 -15.81 0.41
C HIS A 44 -24.10 -14.40 0.90
N ASN A 45 -24.36 -14.13 2.19
CA ASN A 45 -24.04 -12.84 2.80
C ASN A 45 -22.53 -12.57 2.84
N PHE A 46 -21.72 -13.59 3.09
CA PHE A 46 -20.26 -13.48 3.04
C PHE A 46 -19.77 -13.14 1.62
N ASN A 47 -20.30 -13.82 0.59
CA ASN A 47 -19.94 -13.56 -0.79
C ASN A 47 -20.37 -12.15 -1.25
N ALA A 48 -21.55 -11.70 -0.83
CA ALA A 48 -22.01 -10.33 -1.07
C ALA A 48 -21.08 -9.30 -0.41
N TRP A 49 -20.67 -9.57 0.84
CA TRP A 49 -19.70 -8.74 1.55
C TRP A 49 -18.33 -8.71 0.83
N ILE A 50 -17.81 -9.86 0.39
CA ILE A 50 -16.55 -9.93 -0.37
C ILE A 50 -16.66 -9.16 -1.69
N LYS A 51 -17.81 -9.21 -2.36
CA LYS A 51 -18.04 -8.46 -3.61
C LYS A 51 -18.01 -6.95 -3.37
N GLU A 52 -18.56 -6.49 -2.25
CA GLU A 52 -18.65 -5.07 -1.90
C GLU A 52 -17.34 -4.50 -1.34
N PHE A 53 -16.70 -5.23 -0.42
CA PHE A 53 -15.53 -4.76 0.34
C PHE A 53 -14.19 -5.33 -0.16
N GLY A 54 -14.21 -6.29 -1.07
CA GLY A 54 -13.02 -6.94 -1.60
C GLY A 54 -12.32 -7.85 -0.59
N THR A 55 -11.06 -8.17 -0.91
CA THR A 55 -10.26 -9.19 -0.19
C THR A 55 -9.14 -8.59 0.66
N GLY A 56 -9.08 -7.26 0.80
CA GLY A 56 -7.91 -6.52 1.31
C GLY A 56 -6.76 -6.44 0.29
N ASN A 57 -6.63 -7.44 -0.59
CA ASN A 57 -5.61 -7.47 -1.64
C ASN A 57 -5.79 -6.31 -2.65
N LYS A 58 -7.05 -5.94 -2.94
CA LYS A 58 -7.37 -4.80 -3.83
C LYS A 58 -6.88 -3.46 -3.29
N GLU A 59 -6.99 -3.21 -1.98
CA GLU A 59 -6.54 -1.93 -1.40
C GLU A 59 -5.01 -1.84 -1.46
N HIS A 60 -4.31 -2.91 -1.08
CA HIS A 60 -2.85 -2.98 -1.22
C HIS A 60 -2.40 -2.82 -2.68
N GLN A 61 -3.09 -3.45 -3.62
CA GLN A 61 -2.81 -3.32 -5.05
C GLN A 61 -3.00 -1.87 -5.53
N GLN A 62 -4.08 -1.20 -5.11
CA GLN A 62 -4.30 0.22 -5.43
C GLN A 62 -3.20 1.13 -4.88
N ILE A 63 -2.69 0.87 -3.67
CA ILE A 63 -1.59 1.62 -3.07
C ILE A 63 -0.31 1.51 -3.92
N ILE A 64 0.00 0.28 -4.36
CA ILE A 64 1.14 -0.01 -5.24
C ILE A 64 0.95 0.70 -6.59
N GLU A 65 -0.20 0.48 -7.24
CA GLU A 65 -0.52 1.07 -8.54
C GLU A 65 -0.51 2.59 -8.51
N GLN A 66 -1.02 3.23 -7.46
CA GLN A 66 -1.02 4.69 -7.32
C GLN A 66 0.39 5.25 -7.14
N THR A 67 1.25 4.55 -6.41
CA THR A 67 2.66 4.94 -6.23
C THR A 67 3.45 4.76 -7.52
N GLU A 68 3.30 3.60 -8.18
CA GLU A 68 3.86 3.33 -9.50
C GLU A 68 3.42 4.37 -10.53
N GLY A 69 2.11 4.67 -10.59
CA GLY A 69 1.56 5.66 -11.49
C GLY A 69 2.19 7.04 -11.29
N PHE A 70 2.38 7.47 -10.04
CA PHE A 70 3.04 8.74 -9.75
C PHE A 70 4.51 8.73 -10.15
N LEU A 71 5.27 7.68 -9.83
CA LEU A 71 6.68 7.56 -10.19
C LEU A 71 6.89 7.48 -11.71
N ASN A 72 6.04 6.76 -12.43
CA ASN A 72 6.10 6.67 -13.89
C ASN A 72 5.76 8.02 -14.55
N ALA A 73 4.76 8.74 -14.04
CA ALA A 73 4.36 10.04 -14.60
C ALA A 73 5.36 11.16 -14.26
N TYR A 74 5.90 11.16 -13.04
CA TYR A 74 6.60 12.31 -12.47
C TYR A 74 8.02 12.05 -11.99
N GLY A 75 8.47 10.79 -11.94
CA GLY A 75 9.80 10.40 -11.48
C GLY A 75 10.91 11.13 -12.21
N LEU A 76 10.75 11.38 -13.52
CA LEU A 76 11.74 12.10 -14.31
C LEU A 76 11.57 13.62 -14.36
N SER A 77 10.36 14.14 -14.07
CA SER A 77 10.02 15.55 -14.27
C SER A 77 9.93 16.36 -12.98
N ARG A 78 9.53 15.74 -11.86
CA ARG A 78 9.32 16.41 -10.55
C ARG A 78 10.33 16.00 -9.48
N PHE A 79 11.23 15.06 -9.77
CA PHE A 79 12.33 14.70 -8.86
C PHE A 79 13.67 15.15 -9.42
N ALA A 80 14.34 16.03 -8.70
CA ALA A 80 15.66 16.53 -9.07
C ALA A 80 16.72 15.42 -8.97
N PRO A 81 17.54 15.17 -10.01
CA PRO A 81 18.65 14.24 -9.90
C PRO A 81 19.69 14.76 -8.88
N LEU A 82 20.31 13.88 -8.12
CA LEU A 82 21.44 14.23 -7.26
C LEU A 82 22.78 13.94 -7.96
N PRO A 83 23.75 14.87 -7.92
CA PRO A 83 23.64 16.26 -7.42
C PRO A 83 22.71 17.11 -8.30
N TYR A 84 21.99 18.06 -7.66
CA TYR A 84 21.00 18.92 -8.33
C TYR A 84 21.55 20.33 -8.53
N ASP A 85 21.45 20.84 -9.76
CA ASP A 85 21.71 22.24 -10.07
C ASP A 85 20.43 22.90 -10.63
N PRO A 86 19.76 23.77 -9.85
CA PRO A 86 18.54 24.44 -10.29
C PRO A 86 18.71 25.36 -11.51
N GLN A 87 19.93 25.84 -11.78
CA GLN A 87 20.16 26.74 -12.93
C GLN A 87 20.15 25.98 -14.25
N SER A 88 20.72 24.77 -14.27
CA SER A 88 20.73 23.91 -15.46
C SER A 88 19.45 23.11 -15.65
N LEU A 89 18.71 22.82 -14.57
CA LEU A 89 17.47 22.04 -14.63
C LEU A 89 16.38 22.61 -13.71
N PRO A 90 15.67 23.68 -14.12
CA PRO A 90 14.56 24.20 -13.34
C PRO A 90 13.38 23.22 -13.36
N ILE A 91 13.03 22.68 -12.20
CA ILE A 91 11.88 21.79 -12.03
C ILE A 91 10.72 22.55 -11.38
N ARG A 92 9.58 22.57 -12.08
CA ARG A 92 8.31 23.08 -11.53
C ARG A 92 7.70 22.02 -10.62
N ASP A 93 7.09 22.46 -9.52
CA ASP A 93 6.35 21.60 -8.58
C ASP A 93 7.20 20.43 -8.03
N LEU A 94 8.43 20.74 -7.61
CA LEU A 94 9.41 19.78 -7.12
C LEU A 94 8.82 18.89 -6.01
N ALA A 95 8.75 17.59 -6.29
CA ALA A 95 8.23 16.55 -5.40
C ALA A 95 9.31 15.89 -4.54
N GLY A 96 10.59 16.07 -4.90
CA GLY A 96 11.70 15.49 -4.18
C GLY A 96 12.99 15.43 -4.99
N TYR A 97 13.85 14.50 -4.59
CA TYR A 97 15.11 14.21 -5.26
C TYR A 97 15.18 12.74 -5.68
N ARG A 98 15.95 12.44 -6.72
CA ARG A 98 16.20 11.07 -7.19
C ARG A 98 17.69 10.76 -7.24
N ASP A 99 18.01 9.51 -6.97
CA ASP A 99 19.36 8.97 -7.06
C ASP A 99 19.30 7.64 -7.84
N LYS A 100 20.17 7.47 -8.82
CA LYS A 100 20.22 6.27 -9.68
C LYS A 100 20.98 5.10 -9.04
N GLY A 101 21.41 5.24 -7.78
CA GLY A 101 22.27 4.25 -7.16
C GLY A 101 23.67 4.25 -7.78
N LYS A 102 24.53 3.35 -7.34
CA LYS A 102 25.94 3.30 -7.79
C LYS A 102 26.14 2.37 -8.98
N HIS A 103 25.25 1.41 -9.17
CA HIS A 103 25.30 0.43 -10.25
C HIS A 103 24.06 0.56 -11.13
N ASP A 104 24.18 0.28 -12.44
CA ASP A 104 23.06 0.35 -13.40
C ASP A 104 21.87 -0.56 -13.04
N ARG A 105 22.09 -1.54 -12.16
CA ARG A 105 21.06 -2.48 -11.68
C ARG A 105 20.39 -2.02 -10.38
N ASP A 106 20.88 -0.93 -9.78
CA ASP A 106 20.28 -0.40 -8.56
C ASP A 106 18.94 0.25 -8.91
N ALA A 107 17.92 -0.02 -8.10
CA ALA A 107 16.64 0.65 -8.24
C ALA A 107 16.82 2.16 -8.05
N MET A 108 16.16 2.96 -8.89
CA MET A 108 16.12 4.40 -8.71
C MET A 108 15.41 4.71 -7.38
N VAL A 109 16.08 5.47 -6.53
CA VAL A 109 15.58 5.87 -5.21
C VAL A 109 15.04 7.28 -5.29
N PHE A 110 13.82 7.48 -4.78
CA PHE A 110 13.14 8.77 -4.72
C PHE A 110 13.01 9.24 -3.26
N TYR A 111 13.73 10.32 -2.95
CA TYR A 111 13.61 11.06 -1.69
C TYR A 111 12.46 12.06 -1.81
N THR A 112 11.26 11.59 -1.49
CA THR A 112 9.99 12.30 -1.70
C THR A 112 9.65 13.21 -0.52
N PHE A 113 9.28 14.46 -0.81
CA PHE A 113 8.86 15.41 0.22
C PHE A 113 7.54 14.99 0.88
N PRO A 114 7.33 15.29 2.18
CA PRO A 114 6.11 14.93 2.88
C PRO A 114 4.84 15.41 2.17
N ALA A 115 4.78 16.66 1.71
CA ALA A 115 3.61 17.18 1.01
C ALA A 115 3.28 16.39 -0.27
N ALA A 116 4.28 16.09 -1.11
CA ALA A 116 4.06 15.28 -2.31
C ALA A 116 3.60 13.86 -1.97
N PHE A 117 4.21 13.24 -0.95
CA PHE A 117 3.82 11.89 -0.54
C PHE A 117 2.41 11.86 0.08
N GLU A 118 2.09 12.76 0.99
CA GLU A 118 0.87 12.72 1.79
C GLU A 118 -0.35 13.29 1.03
N ASP A 119 -0.17 14.38 0.27
CA ASP A 119 -1.28 15.10 -0.36
C ASP A 119 -1.52 14.67 -1.83
N GLU A 120 -0.54 14.02 -2.46
CA GLU A 120 -0.61 13.59 -3.86
C GLU A 120 -0.53 12.08 -4.02
N ILE A 121 0.55 11.45 -3.55
CA ILE A 121 0.75 10.00 -3.74
C ILE A 121 -0.22 9.20 -2.89
N ALA A 122 -0.36 9.52 -1.61
CA ALA A 122 -1.25 8.84 -0.67
C ALA A 122 -2.68 9.41 -0.66
N ARG A 123 -3.02 10.26 -1.65
CA ARG A 123 -4.33 10.92 -1.72
C ARG A 123 -5.46 9.90 -1.68
N GLY A 124 -6.41 10.11 -0.77
CA GLY A 124 -7.55 9.22 -0.56
C GLY A 124 -7.31 8.09 0.44
N PHE A 125 -6.09 7.93 0.96
CA PHE A 125 -5.73 6.90 1.92
C PHE A 125 -5.31 7.48 3.27
N ASN A 126 -5.35 6.64 4.31
CA ASN A 126 -4.66 6.97 5.55
C ASN A 126 -3.15 6.84 5.34
N VAL A 127 -2.40 7.95 5.47
CA VAL A 127 -0.95 8.01 5.23
C VAL A 127 -0.15 6.94 5.97
N LYS A 128 -0.49 6.64 7.23
CA LYS A 128 0.24 5.62 8.01
C LYS A 128 -0.01 4.22 7.48
N HIS A 129 -1.26 3.93 7.09
CA HIS A 129 -1.60 2.66 6.46
C HIS A 129 -0.92 2.52 5.09
N PHE A 130 -1.00 3.57 4.27
CA PHE A 130 -0.37 3.64 2.96
C PHE A 130 1.14 3.38 3.02
N ALA A 131 1.85 4.09 3.91
CA ALA A 131 3.28 3.91 4.11
C ALA A 131 3.64 2.52 4.64
N LYS A 132 2.79 1.92 5.49
CA LYS A 132 2.96 0.54 5.96
C LYS A 132 2.84 -0.47 4.83
N ALA A 133 1.83 -0.31 3.96
CA ALA A 133 1.61 -1.19 2.82
C ALA A 133 2.78 -1.10 1.83
N LEU A 134 3.25 0.10 1.50
CA LEU A 134 4.44 0.27 0.65
C LEU A 134 5.71 -0.31 1.27
N ALA A 135 5.89 -0.19 2.59
CA ALA A 135 7.02 -0.82 3.27
C ALA A 135 6.94 -2.35 3.19
N GLY A 136 5.74 -2.92 3.32
CA GLY A 136 5.49 -4.35 3.14
C GLY A 136 5.76 -4.84 1.73
N ALA A 137 5.49 -4.01 0.72
CA ALA A 137 5.76 -4.29 -0.69
C ALA A 137 7.21 -4.01 -1.12
N GLY A 138 8.09 -3.57 -0.20
CA GLY A 138 9.48 -3.22 -0.53
C GLY A 138 9.63 -1.93 -1.35
N MET A 139 8.56 -1.15 -1.51
CA MET A 139 8.55 0.12 -2.25
C MET A 139 8.92 1.32 -1.36
N LEU A 140 8.86 1.18 -0.04
CA LEU A 140 9.24 2.23 0.91
C LEU A 140 10.34 1.74 1.85
N THR A 141 11.40 2.53 2.02
CA THR A 141 12.49 2.24 2.94
C THR A 141 12.27 2.96 4.28
N PRO A 142 11.91 2.26 5.36
CA PRO A 142 11.73 2.87 6.68
C PRO A 142 13.07 3.36 7.27
N PRO A 143 13.03 4.26 8.26
CA PRO A 143 14.23 4.67 8.99
C PRO A 143 14.83 3.51 9.80
N ALA A 144 16.15 3.51 9.97
CA ALA A 144 16.86 2.51 10.77
C ALA A 144 16.43 2.48 12.25
N SER A 145 15.80 3.55 12.75
CA SER A 145 15.24 3.61 14.11
C SER A 145 13.99 2.75 14.31
N GLY A 146 13.38 2.27 13.22
CA GLY A 146 12.10 1.54 13.24
C GLY A 146 10.89 2.40 13.65
N ARG A 147 11.06 3.72 13.80
CA ARG A 147 9.99 4.64 14.21
C ARG A 147 9.52 5.50 13.03
N GLY A 148 8.25 5.34 12.65
CA GLY A 148 7.66 6.06 11.54
C GLY A 148 8.19 5.61 10.19
N TYR A 149 7.94 6.42 9.16
CA TYR A 149 8.26 6.09 7.76
C TYR A 149 9.10 7.17 7.05
N GLN A 150 9.38 8.27 7.74
CA GLN A 150 10.23 9.34 7.24
C GLN A 150 11.66 9.15 7.73
N ARG A 151 12.64 9.53 6.91
CA ARG A 151 14.07 9.58 7.27
C ARG A 151 14.70 10.86 6.76
N LYS A 152 15.91 11.17 7.23
CA LYS A 152 16.69 12.28 6.70
C LYS A 152 17.17 11.95 5.29
N SER A 153 17.04 12.93 4.40
CA SER A 153 17.64 12.91 3.06
C SER A 153 19.17 12.85 3.16
N PRO A 154 19.87 12.47 2.07
CA PRO A 154 21.26 12.83 1.87
C PRO A 154 21.47 14.34 2.09
N ARG A 155 22.71 14.74 2.37
CA ARG A 155 23.03 16.18 2.42
C ARG A 155 22.92 16.75 1.02
N ILE A 156 22.02 17.70 0.86
CA ILE A 156 21.77 18.43 -0.38
C ILE A 156 21.98 19.90 -0.03
N ASP A 157 22.99 20.52 -0.63
CA ASP A 157 23.41 21.90 -0.35
C ASP A 157 23.59 22.20 1.15
N GLY A 158 24.20 21.26 1.86
CA GLY A 158 24.46 21.36 3.31
C GLY A 158 23.23 21.14 4.19
N ARG A 159 22.04 20.90 3.63
CA ARG A 159 20.79 20.68 4.36
C ARG A 159 20.36 19.22 4.32
N GLN A 160 19.64 18.80 5.35
CA GLN A 160 18.93 17.53 5.39
C GLN A 160 17.49 17.76 5.81
N ILE A 161 16.56 17.16 5.08
CA ILE A 161 15.13 17.29 5.32
C ILE A 161 14.51 15.92 5.57
N ASN A 162 13.35 15.89 6.22
CA ASN A 162 12.60 14.66 6.38
C ASN A 162 11.91 14.31 5.06
N VAL A 163 12.07 13.07 4.62
CA VAL A 163 11.54 12.57 3.35
C VAL A 163 11.02 11.15 3.52
N TYR A 164 10.08 10.77 2.67
CA TYR A 164 9.74 9.38 2.40
C TYR A 164 10.70 8.86 1.33
N VAL A 165 11.31 7.71 1.56
CA VAL A 165 12.23 7.09 0.60
C VAL A 165 11.48 5.98 -0.09
N ILE A 166 11.10 6.21 -1.34
CA ILE A 166 10.33 5.27 -2.15
C ILE A 166 11.11 4.86 -3.40
N GLN A 167 10.73 3.72 -3.97
CA GLN A 167 11.28 3.16 -5.20
C GLN A 167 10.17 2.40 -5.93
N HIS A 168 10.41 2.08 -7.19
CA HIS A 168 9.56 1.15 -7.93
C HIS A 168 9.52 -0.21 -7.25
N MET A 169 8.45 -0.96 -7.48
CA MET A 169 8.27 -2.28 -6.92
C MET A 169 9.45 -3.18 -7.34
N PRO A 170 10.17 -3.79 -6.37
CA PRO A 170 11.31 -4.64 -6.70
C PRO A 170 10.83 -5.89 -7.46
N GLU A 171 11.62 -6.34 -8.44
CA GLU A 171 11.30 -7.51 -9.29
C GLU A 171 11.02 -8.77 -8.45
N SER A 172 11.68 -8.93 -7.30
CA SER A 172 11.47 -10.07 -6.39
C SER A 172 10.15 -10.04 -5.62
N SER A 173 9.38 -8.95 -5.69
CA SER A 173 8.09 -8.78 -5.01
C SER A 173 6.92 -8.68 -6.00
N GLN A 174 7.16 -8.90 -7.29
CA GLN A 174 6.09 -9.08 -8.27
C GLN A 174 5.42 -10.44 -8.03
N PRO A 175 4.08 -10.51 -7.94
CA PRO A 175 3.39 -11.79 -7.93
C PRO A 175 3.67 -12.51 -9.26
N ASP A 176 4.02 -13.80 -9.20
CA ASP A 176 4.18 -14.63 -10.39
C ASP A 176 2.89 -14.54 -11.24
N GLU A 177 3.03 -14.20 -12.53
CA GLU A 177 1.93 -14.07 -13.51
C GLU A 177 1.08 -15.34 -13.66
#